data_AF-A0A967GY09-F1
#
_entry.id   AF-A0A967GY09-F1
#
_cell.length_a   1.000
_cell.length_b   1.000
_cell.length_c   1.000
_cell.angle_alpha   90.00
_cell.angle_beta   90.00
_cell.angle_gamma   90.00
#
_symmetry.space_group_name_H-M   'P 1'
#
loop_
_entity.id
_entity.type
_entity.pdbx_description
1 polymer ?
#
loop_
_entity_poly.entity_id
_entity_poly.type
_entity_poly.pdbx_seq_one_letter_code
_entity_poly.pdbx_strand_id
1 'polypeptide(L)'
;MRPLAILSLCVLAFSLLPADAQAPKRRAKKAAQKTRAQDAKNRKLDQPAPAKDPRLAGYYINLKTSPRAKQAEPVATTLPLSLHPHDQVALIGNGLFDNARHYGFFESLLHQRFPRHQLSVRNFAWP
;
A
#
# COMPACT_ATOMS: atom_id res chain seq x y z
N MET A 1 -35.08 -21.73 63.83
CA MET A 1 -35.94 -22.86 63.38
C MET A 1 -35.72 -23.06 61.89
N ARG A 2 -35.22 -24.24 61.49
CA ARG A 2 -35.09 -24.69 60.09
C ARG A 2 -36.30 -25.57 59.75
N PRO A 3 -36.62 -25.74 58.45
CA PRO A 3 -36.77 -27.11 57.93
C PRO A 3 -36.01 -27.27 56.59
N LEU A 4 -35.06 -28.21 56.47
CA LEU A 4 -35.22 -29.62 56.00
C LEU A 4 -35.75 -29.71 54.56
N ALA A 5 -34.85 -29.88 53.57
CA ALA A 5 -34.51 -31.15 52.89
C ALA A 5 -35.51 -31.48 51.76
N ILE A 6 -35.07 -31.79 50.53
CA ILE A 6 -34.98 -33.18 50.03
C ILE A 6 -34.62 -33.18 48.51
N LEU A 7 -33.89 -34.23 48.06
CA LEU A 7 -33.72 -34.75 46.69
C LEU A 7 -32.94 -33.86 45.69
N SER A 8 -31.98 -34.32 44.89
CA SER A 8 -31.86 -35.62 44.26
C SER A 8 -30.39 -35.92 43.93
N LEU A 9 -29.97 -37.13 44.30
CA LEU A 9 -28.75 -37.80 43.87
C LEU A 9 -28.95 -38.23 42.42
N CYS A 10 -28.26 -37.60 41.47
CA CYS A 10 -28.09 -38.16 40.12
C CYS A 10 -26.61 -38.22 39.75
N VAL A 11 -26.08 -39.44 39.85
CA VAL A 11 -25.23 -40.08 38.84
C VAL A 11 -23.85 -39.43 38.59
N LEU A 12 -22.88 -39.96 39.33
CA LEU A 12 -21.64 -40.53 38.81
C LEU A 12 -21.31 -40.33 37.32
N ALA A 13 -20.06 -39.90 37.12
CA ALA A 13 -19.22 -40.18 35.96
C ALA A 13 -19.48 -39.36 34.69
N PHE A 14 -18.83 -38.20 34.63
CA PHE A 14 -18.18 -37.80 33.38
C PHE A 14 -16.86 -37.10 33.70
N SER A 15 -15.78 -37.84 33.43
CA SER A 15 -14.44 -37.37 33.08
C SER A 15 -13.75 -36.35 33.98
N LEU A 16 -12.77 -36.87 34.74
CA LEU A 16 -11.47 -36.19 34.87
C LEU A 16 -10.97 -35.82 33.47
N LEU A 17 -10.92 -34.53 33.19
CA LEU A 17 -9.97 -33.98 32.24
C LEU A 17 -9.40 -32.70 32.89
N PRO A 18 -8.13 -32.68 33.33
CA PRO A 18 -7.48 -31.40 33.55
C PRO A 18 -7.42 -30.70 32.19
N ALA A 19 -7.96 -29.50 32.12
CA ALA A 19 -7.72 -28.59 31.01
C ALA A 19 -6.23 -28.22 31.03
N ASP A 20 -5.40 -29.06 30.40
CA ASP A 20 -4.01 -28.76 30.10
C ASP A 20 -4.02 -27.62 29.08
N ALA A 21 -3.98 -26.39 29.59
CA ALA A 21 -3.84 -25.18 28.83
C ALA A 21 -2.44 -25.15 28.20
N GLN A 22 -2.25 -25.94 27.14
CA GLN A 22 -1.09 -25.83 26.27
C GLN A 22 -1.25 -24.60 25.37
N ALA A 23 -0.83 -23.46 25.93
CA ALA A 23 -0.49 -22.28 25.17
C ALA A 23 0.41 -22.68 23.98
N PRO A 24 0.13 -22.23 22.75
CA PRO A 24 1.02 -22.51 21.64
C PRO A 24 2.35 -21.80 21.91
N LYS A 25 3.39 -22.58 22.25
CA LYS A 25 4.77 -22.12 22.31
C LYS A 25 5.06 -21.38 21.00
N ARG A 26 5.23 -20.06 21.08
CA ARG A 26 5.73 -19.24 19.98
C ARG A 26 6.98 -19.93 19.45
N ARG A 27 6.89 -20.54 18.26
CA ARG A 27 8.06 -21.06 17.55
C ARG A 27 9.04 -19.90 17.44
N ALA A 28 10.17 -20.00 18.13
CA ALA A 28 11.28 -19.09 17.93
C ALA A 28 11.56 -19.07 16.41
N LYS A 29 11.54 -17.87 15.81
CA LYS A 29 12.01 -17.69 14.44
C LYS A 29 13.45 -18.20 14.41
N LYS A 30 13.66 -19.42 13.91
CA LYS A 30 15.00 -19.86 13.51
C LYS A 30 15.51 -18.78 12.55
N ALA A 31 16.61 -18.14 12.92
CA ALA A 31 17.30 -17.23 12.03
C ALA A 31 17.54 -18.00 10.73
N ALA A 32 16.90 -17.55 9.64
CA ALA A 32 17.10 -18.14 8.34
C ALA A 32 18.58 -17.93 7.98
N GLN A 33 19.38 -18.96 8.21
CA GLN A 33 20.75 -19.02 7.77
C GLN A 33 20.69 -19.04 6.24
N LYS A 34 20.73 -17.86 5.63
CA LYS A 34 20.94 -17.70 4.19
C LYS A 34 22.32 -18.27 3.90
N THR A 35 22.40 -19.54 3.55
CA THR A 35 23.49 -20.05 2.73
C THR A 35 23.38 -19.25 1.44
N ARG A 36 24.18 -18.18 1.33
CA ARG A 36 24.26 -17.36 0.14
C ARG A 36 24.86 -18.25 -0.93
N ALA A 37 24.02 -18.97 -1.66
CA ALA A 37 24.42 -19.68 -2.85
C ALA A 37 25.21 -18.69 -3.72
N GLN A 38 26.36 -19.14 -4.24
CA GLN A 38 27.19 -18.35 -5.16
C GLN A 38 26.46 -18.23 -6.51
N ASP A 39 25.36 -17.49 -6.48
CA ASP A 39 24.60 -17.06 -7.65
C ASP A 39 25.36 -15.91 -8.33
N ALA A 40 25.18 -15.75 -9.64
CA ALA A 40 25.77 -14.68 -10.43
C ALA A 40 25.44 -13.28 -9.86
N LYS A 41 24.30 -13.15 -9.17
CA LYS A 41 23.87 -11.91 -8.49
C LYS A 41 24.65 -11.60 -7.20
N ASN A 42 25.27 -12.61 -6.58
CA ASN A 42 25.96 -12.48 -5.29
C ASN A 42 27.49 -12.62 -5.39
N ARG A 43 28.02 -12.89 -6.59
CA ARG A 43 29.46 -12.94 -6.85
C ARG A 43 29.99 -11.53 -7.10
N LYS A 44 30.95 -11.10 -6.29
CA LYS A 44 31.71 -9.88 -6.60
C LYS A 44 32.56 -10.17 -7.85
N LEU A 45 32.44 -9.33 -8.86
CA LEU A 45 33.37 -9.38 -9.99
C LEU A 45 34.70 -8.76 -9.53
N ASP A 46 35.79 -9.47 -9.76
CA ASP A 46 37.16 -8.98 -9.51
C ASP A 46 37.62 -7.99 -10.58
N GLN A 47 36.77 -7.71 -11.57
CA GLN A 47 37.02 -6.75 -12.63
C GLN A 47 36.62 -5.34 -12.19
N PRO A 48 37.46 -4.32 -12.43
CA PRO A 48 37.10 -2.94 -12.15
C PRO A 48 35.92 -2.50 -13.01
N ALA A 49 35.05 -1.68 -12.44
CA ALA A 49 33.97 -1.06 -13.22
C ALA A 49 34.56 -0.23 -14.38
N PRO A 50 33.93 -0.24 -15.56
CA PRO A 50 34.40 0.56 -16.69
C PRO A 50 34.44 2.05 -16.34
N ALA A 51 35.43 2.77 -16.87
CA ALA A 51 35.56 4.20 -16.65
C ALA A 51 34.32 4.95 -17.15
N LYS A 52 33.72 5.80 -16.32
CA LYS A 52 32.59 6.66 -16.72
C LYS A 52 33.09 7.77 -17.63
N ASP A 53 32.65 7.78 -18.89
CA ASP A 53 32.92 8.87 -19.83
C ASP A 53 32.26 10.17 -19.32
N PRO A 54 33.01 11.29 -19.21
CA PRO A 54 32.47 12.59 -18.81
C PRO A 54 31.28 13.08 -19.66
N ARG A 55 31.26 12.74 -20.96
CA ARG A 55 30.19 13.16 -21.89
C ARG A 55 28.87 12.46 -21.61
N LEU A 56 28.91 11.21 -21.15
CA LEU A 56 27.74 10.42 -20.78
C LEU A 56 27.24 10.74 -19.37
N ALA A 57 28.15 11.19 -18.48
CA ALA A 57 27.81 11.53 -17.11
C ALA A 57 26.76 12.66 -16.99
N GLY A 58 26.73 13.61 -17.94
CA GLY A 58 25.75 14.70 -17.97
C GLY A 58 24.30 14.25 -18.20
N TYR A 59 24.10 13.11 -18.88
CA TYR A 59 22.77 12.55 -19.15
C TYR A 59 22.32 11.51 -18.12
N TYR A 60 23.11 11.32 -17.07
CA TYR A 60 22.91 10.24 -16.11
C TYR A 60 21.83 10.58 -15.08
N ILE A 61 20.59 10.17 -15.36
CA ILE A 61 19.42 10.37 -14.49
C ILE A 61 19.31 9.22 -13.48
N ASN A 62 19.46 9.49 -12.18
CA ASN A 62 19.34 8.51 -11.10
C ASN A 62 18.51 9.05 -9.95
N LEU A 63 18.10 8.17 -9.05
CA LEU A 63 17.35 8.51 -7.83
C LEU A 63 17.87 9.77 -7.09
N LYS A 64 19.20 9.97 -7.04
CA LYS A 64 19.86 11.10 -6.37
C LYS A 64 20.01 12.35 -7.23
N THR A 65 20.12 12.20 -8.55
CA THR A 65 20.40 13.31 -9.50
C THR A 65 19.17 13.76 -10.28
N SER A 66 18.09 12.99 -10.25
CA SER A 66 16.84 13.31 -10.95
C SER A 66 16.19 14.57 -10.36
N PRO A 67 15.86 15.57 -11.18
CA PRO A 67 15.02 16.67 -10.74
C PRO A 67 13.64 16.12 -10.36
N ARG A 68 13.30 16.22 -9.07
CA ARG A 68 11.96 15.88 -8.58
C ARG A 68 11.08 17.12 -8.55
N ALA A 69 9.78 16.92 -8.73
CA ALA A 69 8.80 17.96 -8.45
C ALA A 69 8.91 18.39 -6.99
N LYS A 70 8.75 19.70 -6.74
CA LYS A 70 8.66 20.24 -5.38
C LYS A 70 7.39 19.69 -4.74
N GLN A 71 7.49 19.25 -3.49
CA GLN A 71 6.32 18.89 -2.71
C GLN A 71 5.52 20.16 -2.40
N ALA A 72 4.19 20.05 -2.46
CA ALA A 72 3.29 21.14 -2.13
C ALA A 72 2.62 20.85 -0.78
N GLU A 73 2.36 21.91 -0.01
CA GLU A 73 1.59 21.81 1.22
C GLU A 73 0.10 21.58 0.89
N PRO A 74 -0.58 20.67 1.60
CA PRO A 74 -2.00 20.44 1.38
C PRO A 74 -2.82 21.66 1.80
N VAL A 75 -3.75 22.08 0.95
CA VAL A 75 -4.68 23.18 1.22
C VAL A 75 -6.04 22.59 1.59
N ALA A 76 -6.63 23.04 2.70
CA ALA A 76 -7.98 22.65 3.08
C ALA A 76 -8.98 23.18 2.04
N THR A 77 -9.76 22.29 1.45
CA THR A 77 -10.77 22.63 0.44
C THR A 77 -12.16 22.72 1.08
N THR A 78 -12.95 23.68 0.61
CA THR A 78 -14.37 23.84 0.98
C THR A 78 -15.25 23.55 -0.23
N LEU A 79 -16.48 23.08 0.02
CA LEU A 79 -17.48 22.94 -1.04
C LEU A 79 -18.29 24.23 -1.19
N PRO A 80 -18.66 24.64 -2.42
CA PRO A 80 -18.29 24.01 -3.69
C PRO A 80 -16.80 24.25 -4.05
N LEU A 81 -16.16 23.25 -4.65
CA LEU A 81 -14.76 23.33 -5.06
C LEU A 81 -14.58 24.34 -6.20
N SER A 82 -13.73 25.34 -6.00
CA SER A 82 -13.36 26.31 -7.04
C SER A 82 -12.19 25.78 -7.86
N LEU A 83 -12.34 25.75 -9.19
CA LEU A 83 -11.29 25.39 -10.14
C LEU A 83 -10.80 26.65 -10.86
N HIS A 84 -9.49 26.78 -11.02
CA HIS A 84 -8.85 27.89 -11.70
C HIS A 84 -8.33 27.44 -13.08
N PRO A 85 -8.06 28.40 -13.99
CA PRO A 85 -7.41 28.10 -15.25
C PRO A 85 -6.06 27.40 -15.05
N HIS A 86 -5.79 26.39 -15.89
CA HIS A 86 -4.60 25.55 -15.91
C HIS A 86 -4.40 24.64 -14.70
N ASP A 87 -5.44 24.45 -13.88
CA ASP A 87 -5.38 23.49 -12.78
C ASP A 87 -5.16 22.05 -13.29
N GLN A 88 -4.35 21.32 -12.51
CA GLN A 88 -4.08 19.90 -12.75
C GLN A 88 -4.93 19.06 -11.79
N VAL A 89 -5.88 18.32 -12.35
CA VAL A 89 -6.81 17.47 -11.59
C VAL A 89 -6.34 16.03 -11.68
N ALA A 90 -5.96 15.46 -10.54
CA ALA A 90 -5.58 14.06 -10.41
C ALA A 90 -6.73 13.27 -9.78
N LEU A 91 -7.27 12.30 -10.51
CA LEU A 91 -8.29 11.38 -10.00
C LEU A 91 -7.59 10.16 -9.40
N ILE A 92 -7.82 9.92 -8.11
CA ILE A 92 -7.28 8.79 -7.37
C ILE A 92 -8.47 7.96 -6.89
N GLY A 93 -8.43 6.66 -7.15
CA GLY A 93 -9.54 5.76 -6.81
C GLY A 93 -9.23 4.31 -7.12
N ASN A 94 -10.29 3.50 -7.08
CA ASN A 94 -10.24 2.06 -7.33
C ASN A 94 -10.72 1.73 -8.77
N GLY A 95 -11.00 0.45 -9.02
CA GLY A 95 -11.52 -0.05 -10.28
C GLY A 95 -12.75 0.68 -10.84
N LEU A 96 -13.55 1.39 -10.02
CA LEU A 96 -14.65 2.22 -10.53
C LEU A 96 -14.13 3.36 -11.41
N PHE A 97 -13.14 4.11 -10.91
CA PHE A 97 -12.53 5.18 -11.70
C PHE A 97 -11.64 4.63 -12.81
N ASP A 98 -11.03 3.46 -12.61
CA ASP A 98 -10.28 2.81 -13.70
C ASP A 98 -11.21 2.40 -14.85
N ASN A 99 -12.40 1.87 -14.57
CA ASN A 99 -13.39 1.59 -15.63
C ASN A 99 -13.93 2.86 -16.29
N ALA A 100 -14.19 3.92 -15.49
CA ALA A 100 -14.73 5.18 -16.02
C ALA A 100 -13.81 5.82 -17.08
N ARG A 101 -12.49 5.59 -16.98
CA ARG A 101 -11.49 6.11 -17.94
C ARG A 101 -11.70 5.60 -19.36
N HIS A 102 -12.36 4.46 -19.55
CA HIS A 102 -12.61 3.88 -20.87
C HIS A 102 -13.60 4.71 -21.69
N TYR A 103 -14.47 5.48 -21.02
CA TYR A 103 -15.49 6.30 -21.66
C TYR A 103 -15.15 7.78 -21.65
N GLY A 104 -14.41 8.27 -20.65
CA GLY A 104 -13.98 9.66 -20.57
C GLY A 104 -15.12 10.68 -20.39
N PHE A 105 -16.30 10.23 -19.94
CA PHE A 105 -17.48 11.08 -19.77
C PHE A 105 -17.25 12.17 -18.74
N PHE A 106 -16.62 11.84 -17.62
CA PHE A 106 -16.39 12.78 -16.54
C PHE A 106 -15.45 13.91 -16.96
N GLU A 107 -14.34 13.56 -17.61
CA GLU A 107 -13.36 14.50 -18.15
C GLU A 107 -14.00 15.43 -19.19
N SER A 108 -14.82 14.86 -20.08
CA SER A 108 -15.57 15.62 -21.08
C SER A 108 -16.55 16.60 -20.44
N LEU A 109 -17.31 16.18 -19.43
CA LEU A 109 -18.23 17.04 -18.68
C LEU A 109 -17.49 18.17 -17.97
N LEU A 110 -16.31 17.90 -17.40
CA LEU A 110 -15.50 18.91 -16.74
C LEU A 110 -15.04 19.98 -17.74
N HIS A 111 -14.59 19.58 -18.92
CA HIS A 111 -14.22 20.50 -19.99
C HIS A 111 -15.42 21.27 -20.56
N GLN A 112 -16.61 20.65 -20.67
CA GLN A 112 -17.83 21.34 -21.08
C GLN A 112 -18.26 22.40 -20.06
N ARG A 113 -18.11 22.11 -18.76
CA ARG A 113 -18.44 23.06 -17.69
C ARG A 113 -17.43 24.21 -17.60
N PHE A 114 -16.15 23.94 -17.84
CA PHE A 114 -15.05 24.90 -17.73
C PHE A 114 -14.25 25.05 -19.03
N PRO A 115 -14.89 25.48 -20.15
CA PRO A 115 -14.26 25.43 -21.48
C PRO A 115 -13.05 26.34 -21.63
N ARG A 116 -13.01 27.44 -20.86
CA ARG A 116 -11.90 28.41 -20.88
C ARG A 116 -10.78 28.10 -19.89
N HIS A 117 -10.93 27.08 -19.04
CA HIS A 117 -9.97 26.83 -17.96
C HIS A 117 -8.78 25.96 -18.40
N GLN A 118 -8.81 25.32 -19.57
CA GLN A 118 -7.68 24.51 -20.06
C GLN A 118 -7.15 23.52 -19.00
N LEU A 119 -8.07 22.85 -18.30
CA LEU A 119 -7.76 21.93 -17.21
C LEU A 119 -6.93 20.74 -17.71
N SER A 120 -5.99 20.24 -16.91
CA SER A 120 -5.30 18.97 -17.20
C SER A 120 -5.83 17.89 -16.28
N VAL A 121 -6.61 16.95 -16.82
CA VAL A 121 -7.19 15.86 -16.03
C VAL A 121 -6.41 14.57 -16.24
N ARG A 122 -6.03 13.90 -15.15
CA ARG A 122 -5.30 12.62 -15.19
C ARG A 122 -5.93 11.63 -14.24
N ASN A 123 -6.20 10.44 -14.75
CA ASN A 123 -6.73 9.34 -13.96
C ASN A 123 -5.60 8.40 -13.53
N PHE A 124 -5.39 8.32 -12.21
CA PHE A 124 -4.42 7.46 -11.55
C PHE A 124 -5.09 6.33 -10.75
N ALA A 125 -6.37 6.03 -11.03
CA ALA A 125 -7.04 4.89 -10.41
C ALA A 125 -6.42 3.56 -10.84
N TRP A 126 -6.61 2.55 -10.01
CA TRP A 126 -6.13 1.19 -10.23
C TRP A 126 -7.21 0.16 -9.84
N PRO A 127 -7.21 -1.03 -10.47
CA PRO A 127 -8.13 -2.12 -10.13
C PRO A 127 -7.90 -2.68 -8.73
#